data_AF-A0A0A1VRZ3-F1
#
_entry.id   AF-A0A0A1VRZ3-F1
#
_cell.length_a   1.000
_cell.length_b   1.000
_cell.length_c   1.000
_cell.angle_alpha   90.00
_cell.angle_beta   90.00
_cell.angle_gamma   90.00
#
_symmetry.space_group_name_H-M   'P 1'
#
loop_
_entity.id
_entity.type
_entity.pdbx_description
1 polymer ?
#
loop_
_entity_poly.entity_id
_entity_poly.type
_entity_poly.pdbx_seq_one_letter_code
_entity_poly.pdbx_strand_id
1 'polypeptide(L)'
;MLKLPEDSLGYHYATHLISLNFDPNFYRFIQVNSDTDYLLLRLRQTHDIWHIVTGFGVDGMGELQLKAFELSQTRRPLAIVILLGGLLGALFSSPLSLHSLWEEIVIAYNLGKNTRPFLAQKWELAWEKSLVVWRQELAIVHSNLEN
;
A
#
# COMPACT_ATOMS: atom_id res chain seq x y z
N MET A 1 -1.14 -12.85 16.00
CA MET A 1 -0.19 -12.88 14.87
C MET A 1 1.28 -12.71 15.30
N LEU A 2 1.60 -12.04 16.42
CA LEU A 2 2.98 -11.96 16.93
C LEU A 2 3.67 -13.30 17.29
N LYS A 3 2.95 -14.42 17.27
CA LYS A 3 3.51 -15.77 17.49
C LYS A 3 3.95 -16.45 16.19
N LEU A 4 3.69 -15.83 15.03
CA LEU A 4 4.12 -16.32 13.72
C LEU A 4 5.61 -16.01 13.51
N PRO A 5 6.29 -16.62 12.52
CA PRO A 5 7.69 -16.34 12.23
C PRO A 5 7.95 -14.84 12.02
N GLU A 6 9.10 -14.32 12.47
CA GLU A 6 9.41 -12.88 12.44
C GLU A 6 9.45 -12.29 11.03
N ASP A 7 9.83 -13.11 10.05
CA ASP A 7 9.86 -12.76 8.63
C ASP A 7 8.50 -12.89 7.92
N SER A 8 7.48 -13.38 8.62
CA SER A 8 6.14 -13.61 8.08
C SER A 8 5.33 -12.32 7.91
N LEU A 9 4.43 -12.31 6.91
CA LEU A 9 3.52 -11.19 6.69
C LEU A 9 2.70 -10.87 7.96
N GLY A 10 2.21 -11.87 8.66
CA GLY A 10 1.39 -11.68 9.85
C GLY A 10 2.16 -11.08 11.02
N TYR A 11 3.43 -11.46 11.21
CA TYR A 11 4.27 -10.83 12.21
C TYR A 11 4.52 -9.35 11.87
N HIS A 12 4.93 -9.06 10.64
CA HIS A 12 5.11 -7.68 10.19
C HIS A 12 3.84 -6.84 10.32
N TYR A 13 2.67 -7.39 9.97
CA TYR A 13 1.37 -6.72 10.11
C TYR A 13 1.03 -6.38 11.56
N ALA A 14 1.17 -7.35 12.47
CA ALA A 14 0.88 -7.12 13.88
C ALA A 14 1.84 -6.10 14.51
N THR A 15 3.13 -6.21 14.20
CA THR A 15 4.15 -5.27 14.69
C THR A 15 3.90 -3.86 14.15
N HIS A 16 3.53 -3.74 12.86
CA HIS A 16 3.19 -2.46 12.24
C HIS A 16 2.01 -1.78 12.95
N LEU A 17 0.89 -2.50 13.14
CA LEU A 17 -0.29 -1.96 13.84
C LEU A 17 0.02 -1.53 15.27
N ILE A 18 0.79 -2.32 16.02
CA ILE A 18 1.16 -2.00 17.40
C ILE A 18 2.06 -0.76 17.45
N SER A 19 3.05 -0.69 16.55
CA SER A 19 4.00 0.43 16.52
C SER A 19 3.34 1.78 16.24
N LEU A 20 2.27 1.77 15.44
CA LEU A 20 1.47 2.96 15.09
C LEU A 20 0.25 3.15 16.00
N ASN A 21 0.03 2.26 16.97
CA ASN A 21 -1.13 2.25 17.85
C ASN A 21 -2.47 2.25 17.08
N PHE A 22 -2.51 1.53 15.95
CA PHE A 22 -3.68 1.40 15.08
C PHE A 22 -4.61 0.28 15.57
N ASP A 23 -5.92 0.54 15.51
CA ASP A 23 -6.93 -0.48 15.79
C ASP A 23 -7.11 -1.38 14.55
N PRO A 24 -6.89 -2.71 14.65
CA PRO A 24 -7.17 -3.63 13.55
C PRO A 24 -8.64 -3.60 13.08
N ASN A 25 -9.57 -3.10 13.92
CA ASN A 25 -10.99 -2.94 13.60
C ASN A 25 -11.36 -1.49 13.19
N PHE A 26 -10.37 -0.65 12.90
CA PHE A 26 -10.57 0.76 12.56
C PHE A 26 -11.56 0.96 11.40
N TYR A 27 -11.49 0.09 10.39
CA TYR A 27 -12.38 0.19 9.23
C TYR A 27 -13.80 -0.20 9.62
N ARG A 28 -14.72 0.77 9.45
CA ARG A 28 -16.16 0.56 9.66
C ARG A 28 -16.65 -0.64 8.87
N PHE A 29 -17.51 -1.43 9.49
CA PHE A 29 -18.26 -2.45 8.79
C PHE A 29 -19.08 -1.79 7.66
N ILE A 30 -18.81 -2.22 6.43
CA ILE A 30 -19.61 -1.85 5.26
C ILE A 30 -20.47 -3.07 4.95
N GLN A 31 -21.79 -2.90 4.97
CA GLN A 31 -22.68 -3.94 4.47
C GLN A 31 -22.43 -4.13 2.98
N VAL A 32 -22.01 -5.32 2.58
CA VAL A 32 -21.70 -5.64 1.18
C VAL A 32 -22.99 -6.03 0.48
N ASN A 33 -23.55 -5.11 -0.30
CA ASN A 33 -24.78 -5.34 -1.08
C ASN A 33 -24.52 -5.39 -2.60
N SER A 34 -23.30 -5.10 -3.03
CA SER A 34 -22.89 -5.08 -4.44
C SER A 34 -21.41 -5.43 -4.61
N ASP A 35 -21.02 -5.77 -5.83
CA ASP A 35 -19.61 -5.99 -6.19
C ASP A 35 -18.75 -4.74 -5.94
N THR A 36 -19.32 -3.55 -6.13
CA THR A 36 -18.62 -2.30 -5.83
C THR A 36 -18.34 -2.18 -4.34
N ASP A 37 -19.32 -2.49 -3.48
CA ASP A 37 -19.13 -2.46 -2.02
C ASP A 37 -18.06 -3.47 -1.59
N TYR A 38 -18.07 -4.66 -2.19
CA TYR A 38 -17.05 -5.67 -1.94
C TYR A 38 -15.65 -5.17 -2.30
N LEU A 39 -15.47 -4.60 -3.49
CA LEU A 39 -14.17 -4.09 -3.94
C LEU A 39 -13.67 -2.94 -3.06
N LEU A 40 -14.57 -2.04 -2.66
CA LEU A 40 -14.25 -0.93 -1.75
C LEU A 40 -13.85 -1.42 -0.36
N LEU A 41 -14.59 -2.38 0.19
CA LEU A 41 -14.27 -2.97 1.48
C LEU A 41 -12.94 -3.73 1.41
N ARG A 42 -12.70 -4.51 0.35
CA ARG A 42 -11.45 -5.25 0.17
C ARG A 42 -10.26 -4.32 0.12
N LEU A 43 -10.32 -3.24 -0.67
CA LEU A 43 -9.24 -2.25 -0.76
C LEU A 43 -8.93 -1.62 0.60
N ARG A 44 -9.96 -1.32 1.40
CA ARG A 44 -9.78 -0.79 2.77
C ARG A 44 -9.11 -1.80 3.69
N GLN A 45 -9.62 -3.03 3.73
CA GLN A 45 -9.10 -4.07 4.62
C GLN A 45 -7.68 -4.51 4.28
N THR A 46 -7.28 -4.41 3.00
CA THR A 46 -5.93 -4.78 2.57
C THR A 46 -4.96 -3.61 2.51
N HIS A 47 -5.41 -2.37 2.78
CA HIS A 47 -4.59 -1.16 2.64
C HIS A 47 -3.24 -1.27 3.36
N ASP A 48 -3.28 -1.59 4.65
CA ASP A 48 -2.08 -1.62 5.48
C ASP A 48 -1.19 -2.83 5.12
N ILE A 49 -1.79 -3.92 4.62
CA ILE A 49 -1.04 -5.04 4.04
C ILE A 49 -0.25 -4.55 2.82
N TRP A 50 -0.84 -3.69 1.98
CA TRP A 50 -0.17 -3.20 0.80
C TRP A 50 1.05 -2.34 1.17
N HIS A 51 0.93 -1.45 2.16
CA HIS A 51 2.09 -0.72 2.71
C HIS A 51 3.24 -1.65 3.11
N ILE A 52 2.94 -2.72 3.85
CA ILE A 52 3.96 -3.68 4.31
C ILE A 52 4.63 -4.39 3.13
N VAL A 53 3.83 -4.88 2.18
CA VAL A 53 4.35 -5.64 1.04
C VAL A 53 5.14 -4.75 0.09
N THR A 54 4.67 -3.53 -0.20
CA THR A 54 5.40 -2.58 -1.06
C THR A 54 6.54 -1.88 -0.35
N GLY A 55 6.57 -1.88 0.99
CA GLY A 55 7.54 -1.14 1.80
C GLY A 55 7.31 0.37 1.85
N PHE A 56 6.18 0.87 1.35
CA PHE A 56 5.85 2.30 1.46
C PHE A 56 5.43 2.64 2.89
N GLY A 57 5.97 3.74 3.42
CA GLY A 57 5.60 4.26 4.74
C GLY A 57 4.15 4.71 4.81
N VAL A 58 3.71 5.08 6.02
CA VAL A 58 2.39 5.67 6.31
C VAL A 58 2.47 7.19 6.52
N ASP A 59 3.60 7.79 6.15
CA ASP A 59 3.78 9.24 6.12
C ASP A 59 3.19 9.82 4.82
N GLY A 60 3.19 11.14 4.70
CA GLY A 60 2.59 11.81 3.55
C GLY A 60 3.18 11.35 2.20
N MET A 61 4.49 11.08 2.14
CA MET A 61 5.14 10.55 0.93
C MET A 61 4.73 9.10 0.67
N GLY A 62 4.82 8.23 1.67
CA GLY A 62 4.47 6.82 1.55
C GLY A 62 3.02 6.58 1.16
N GLU A 63 2.10 7.40 1.66
CA GLU A 63 0.70 7.40 1.23
C GLU A 63 0.55 7.78 -0.25
N LEU A 64 1.26 8.81 -0.73
CA LEU A 64 1.22 9.19 -2.15
C LEU A 64 1.84 8.12 -3.04
N GLN A 65 2.96 7.50 -2.62
CA GLN A 65 3.54 6.34 -3.30
C GLN A 65 2.52 5.18 -3.38
N LEU A 66 1.86 4.83 -2.27
CA LEU A 66 0.87 3.77 -2.27
C LEU A 66 -0.33 4.10 -3.16
N LYS A 67 -0.80 5.35 -3.21
CA LYS A 67 -1.88 5.77 -4.12
C LYS A 67 -1.46 5.73 -5.58
N ALA A 68 -0.22 6.06 -5.91
CA ALA A 68 0.32 5.89 -7.26
C ALA A 68 0.34 4.40 -7.67
N PHE A 69 0.79 3.54 -6.77
CA PHE A 69 0.73 2.09 -6.94
C PHE A 69 -0.72 1.60 -7.11
N GLU A 70 -1.65 2.00 -6.22
CA GLU A 70 -3.07 1.65 -6.27
C GLU A 70 -3.71 2.09 -7.60
N LEU A 71 -3.35 3.28 -8.11
CA LEU A 71 -3.85 3.78 -9.37
C LEU A 71 -3.47 2.88 -10.55
N SER A 72 -2.22 2.41 -10.58
CA SER A 72 -1.75 1.50 -11.64
C SER A 72 -2.46 0.13 -11.61
N GLN A 73 -2.83 -0.34 -10.41
CA GLN A 73 -3.46 -1.64 -10.17
C GLN A 73 -4.98 -1.62 -10.41
N THR A 74 -5.66 -0.54 -10.00
CA THR A 74 -7.13 -0.49 -9.92
C THR A 74 -7.76 0.51 -10.88
N ARG A 75 -6.99 1.50 -11.37
CA ARG A 75 -7.45 2.62 -12.21
C ARG A 75 -8.60 3.43 -11.59
N ARG A 76 -8.69 3.47 -10.25
CA ARG A 76 -9.78 4.15 -9.54
C ARG A 76 -9.61 5.67 -9.52
N PRO A 77 -10.67 6.46 -9.77
CA PRO A 77 -10.60 7.92 -9.73
C PRO A 77 -10.13 8.51 -8.41
N LEU A 78 -10.43 7.85 -7.28
CA LEU A 78 -10.04 8.34 -5.95
C LEU A 78 -8.52 8.47 -5.80
N ALA A 79 -7.75 7.53 -6.33
CA ALA A 79 -6.30 7.59 -6.28
C ALA A 79 -5.76 8.82 -7.04
N ILE A 80 -6.38 9.17 -8.18
CA ILE A 80 -6.04 10.38 -8.95
C ILE A 80 -6.31 11.63 -8.11
N VAL A 81 -7.49 11.71 -7.48
CA VAL A 81 -7.86 12.86 -6.64
C VAL A 81 -6.86 13.07 -5.51
N ILE A 82 -6.44 11.99 -4.83
CA ILE A 82 -5.48 12.07 -3.73
C ILE A 82 -4.09 12.50 -4.23
N LEU A 83 -3.61 11.94 -5.34
CA LEU A 83 -2.32 12.32 -5.94
C LEU A 83 -2.30 13.79 -6.36
N LEU A 84 -3.36 14.28 -7.01
CA LEU A 84 -3.48 15.68 -7.38
C LEU A 84 -3.52 16.58 -6.15
N GLY A 85 -4.23 16.18 -5.10
CA GLY A 85 -4.24 16.89 -3.82
C GLY A 85 -2.84 17.00 -3.19
N GLY A 86 -2.07 15.91 -3.19
CA GLY A 86 -0.68 15.89 -2.71
C GLY A 86 0.24 16.80 -3.52
N LEU A 87 0.16 16.74 -4.86
CA LEU A 87 0.95 17.59 -5.76
C LEU A 87 0.61 19.07 -5.61
N LEU A 88 -0.68 19.42 -5.52
CA LEU A 88 -1.10 20.79 -5.26
C LEU A 88 -0.63 21.26 -3.88
N GLY A 89 -0.76 20.43 -2.85
CA GLY A 89 -0.27 20.73 -1.50
C GLY A 89 1.24 21.01 -1.48
N ALA A 90 2.03 20.21 -2.19
CA ALA A 90 3.47 20.41 -2.34
C ALA A 90 3.80 21.68 -3.15
N LEU A 91 3.05 21.97 -4.22
CA LEU A 91 3.21 23.19 -5.01
C LEU A 91 3.07 24.46 -4.15
N PHE A 92 2.13 24.48 -3.20
CA PHE A 92 1.91 25.64 -2.33
C PHE A 92 2.83 25.66 -1.11
N SER A 93 3.12 24.50 -0.52
CA SER A 93 3.86 24.44 0.76
C SER A 93 5.38 24.33 0.56
N SER A 94 5.83 23.64 -0.48
CA SER A 94 7.25 23.34 -0.71
C SER A 94 7.54 23.09 -2.19
N PRO A 95 7.43 24.12 -3.07
CA PRO A 95 7.54 23.96 -4.51
C PRO A 95 8.86 23.31 -4.98
N LEU A 96 9.95 23.52 -4.24
CA LEU A 96 11.27 22.93 -4.55
C LEU A 96 11.29 21.39 -4.44
N SER A 97 10.37 20.81 -3.65
CA SER A 97 10.22 19.35 -3.50
C SER A 97 9.29 18.72 -4.54
N LEU A 98 8.65 19.52 -5.39
CA LEU A 98 7.64 19.01 -6.33
C LEU A 98 8.24 18.03 -7.35
N HIS A 99 9.47 18.28 -7.78
CA HIS A 99 10.16 17.40 -8.72
C HIS A 99 10.44 16.02 -8.11
N SER A 100 11.04 15.98 -6.90
CA SER A 100 11.32 14.71 -6.23
C SER A 100 10.03 13.96 -5.86
N LEU A 101 9.00 14.68 -5.43
CA LEU A 101 7.67 14.08 -5.18
C LEU A 101 7.11 13.43 -6.45
N TRP A 102 7.22 14.10 -7.60
CA TRP A 102 6.78 13.53 -8.87
C TRP A 102 7.57 12.28 -9.26
N GLU A 103 8.89 12.28 -9.06
CA GLU A 103 9.73 11.10 -9.31
C GLU A 103 9.29 9.91 -8.47
N GLU A 104 9.07 10.10 -7.17
CA GLU A 104 8.58 9.05 -6.26
C GLU A 104 7.22 8.49 -6.68
N ILE A 105 6.29 9.36 -7.09
CA ILE A 105 4.99 8.96 -7.63
C ILE A 105 5.15 8.12 -8.90
N VAL A 106 6.04 8.52 -9.81
CA VAL A 106 6.28 7.79 -11.07
C VAL A 106 6.92 6.43 -10.80
N ILE A 107 7.89 6.36 -9.87
CA ILE A 107 8.52 5.10 -9.44
C ILE A 107 7.46 4.15 -8.88
N ALA A 108 6.63 4.61 -7.95
CA ALA A 108 5.60 3.79 -7.32
C ALA A 108 4.50 3.35 -8.31
N TYR A 109 4.09 4.22 -9.24
CA TYR A 109 3.18 3.88 -10.32
C TYR A 109 3.76 2.78 -11.23
N ASN A 110 5.03 2.92 -11.63
CA ASN A 110 5.71 1.94 -12.46
C ASN A 110 5.93 0.61 -11.74
N LEU A 111 6.26 0.63 -10.44
CA LEU A 111 6.31 -0.57 -9.62
C LEU A 111 4.96 -1.30 -9.70
N GLY A 112 3.86 -0.61 -9.42
CA GLY A 112 2.53 -1.21 -9.47
C GLY A 112 2.16 -1.71 -10.86
N LYS A 113 2.49 -1.00 -11.93
CA LYS A 113 2.24 -1.47 -13.31
C LYS A 113 2.94 -2.79 -13.63
N ASN A 114 4.11 -3.04 -13.05
CA ASN A 114 4.91 -4.25 -13.27
C ASN A 114 4.69 -5.34 -12.21
N THR A 115 3.77 -5.12 -11.26
CA THR A 115 3.47 -6.03 -10.15
C THR A 115 2.22 -6.85 -10.46
N ARG A 116 2.18 -8.10 -9.99
CA ARG A 116 0.97 -8.94 -10.10
C ARG A 116 -0.21 -8.33 -9.33
N PRO A 117 -1.48 -8.64 -9.68
CA PRO A 117 -2.64 -8.01 -9.07
C PRO A 117 -2.72 -8.19 -7.54
N PHE A 118 -2.51 -7.11 -6.78
CA PHE A 118 -2.58 -7.14 -5.31
C PHE A 118 -3.99 -7.43 -4.79
N LEU A 119 -5.02 -6.89 -5.47
CA LEU A 119 -6.41 -7.05 -5.07
C LEU A 119 -6.89 -8.51 -5.15
N ALA A 120 -6.26 -9.31 -6.03
CA ALA A 120 -6.62 -10.71 -6.25
C ALA A 120 -6.00 -11.67 -5.23
N GLN A 121 -5.03 -11.21 -4.42
CA GLN A 121 -4.35 -12.07 -3.45
C GLN A 121 -5.26 -12.38 -2.26
N LYS A 122 -5.19 -13.62 -1.78
CA LYS A 122 -5.88 -14.08 -0.57
C LYS A 122 -4.97 -13.97 0.65
N TRP A 123 -4.63 -12.74 1.02
CA TRP A 123 -3.71 -12.42 2.12
C TRP A 123 -4.06 -13.17 3.41
N GLU A 124 -5.35 -13.26 3.70
CA GLU A 124 -5.92 -13.88 4.89
C GLU A 124 -5.62 -15.39 5.01
N LEU A 125 -5.22 -16.06 3.92
CA LEU A 125 -4.88 -17.49 3.92
C LEU A 125 -3.39 -17.76 4.05
N ALA A 126 -2.53 -16.74 4.07
CA ALA A 126 -1.08 -16.90 3.97
C ALA A 126 -0.30 -15.92 4.88
N TRP A 127 -0.77 -15.75 6.11
CA TRP A 127 -0.10 -14.92 7.13
C TRP A 127 1.29 -15.42 7.52
N GLU A 128 1.51 -16.74 7.48
CA GLU A 128 2.79 -17.38 7.80
C GLU A 128 3.83 -17.25 6.68
N LYS A 129 3.40 -16.93 5.45
CA LYS A 129 4.31 -16.77 4.31
C LYS A 129 5.23 -15.57 4.56
N SER A 130 6.53 -15.75 4.31
CA SER A 130 7.51 -14.70 4.50
C SER A 130 7.29 -13.52 3.55
N LEU A 131 7.63 -12.32 4.02
CA LEU A 131 7.48 -11.09 3.23
C LEU A 131 8.34 -11.12 1.97
N VAL A 132 9.52 -11.74 2.05
CA VAL A 132 10.41 -11.96 0.90
C VAL A 132 9.74 -12.81 -0.16
N VAL A 133 9.11 -13.93 0.22
CA VAL A 133 8.41 -14.81 -0.73
C VAL A 133 7.21 -14.08 -1.36
N TRP A 134 6.45 -13.32 -0.57
CA TRP A 134 5.38 -12.47 -1.10
C TRP A 134 5.88 -11.48 -2.16
N ARG A 135 6.94 -10.75 -1.86
CA ARG A 135 7.53 -9.76 -2.78
C ARG A 135 8.03 -10.42 -4.06
N GLN A 136 8.69 -11.57 -3.96
CA GLN A 136 9.14 -12.35 -5.12
C GLN A 136 7.98 -12.82 -5.99
N GLU A 137 6.96 -13.44 -5.39
CA GLU A 137 5.79 -13.95 -6.12
C GLU A 137 5.00 -12.83 -6.80
N LEU A 138 4.97 -11.64 -6.21
CA LEU A 138 4.24 -10.49 -6.74
C LEU A 138 5.07 -9.63 -7.71
N ALA A 139 6.35 -9.94 -7.89
CA ALA A 139 7.29 -9.14 -8.65
C ALA A 139 7.50 -7.72 -8.08
N ILE A 140 7.47 -7.58 -6.75
CA ILE A 140 7.96 -6.40 -6.06
C ILE A 140 9.48 -6.46 -6.07
N VAL A 141 10.08 -5.82 -7.08
CA VAL A 141 11.53 -5.65 -7.18
C VAL A 141 11.87 -4.28 -6.64
N HIS A 142 12.39 -4.22 -5.42
CA HIS A 142 13.03 -2.99 -4.94
C HIS A 142 14.31 -2.80 -5.75
N SER A 143 14.42 -1.70 -6.52
CA SER A 143 15.74 -1.26 -6.97
C SER A 143 16.53 -0.92 -5.71
N ASN A 144 17.63 -1.64 -5.48
CA ASN A 144 18.53 -1.47 -4.35
C ASN A 144 18.60 -0.01 -3.84
N LEU A 145 17.90 0.25 -2.73
CA LEU A 145 18.15 1.38 -1.83
C LEU A 145 18.87 0.85 -0.58
N GLU A 146 19.76 -0.11 -0.78
CA GLU A 146 20.85 -0.41 0.14
C GLU A 146 22.13 0.17 -0.47
N ASN A 147 22.41 1.42 -0.09
CA ASN A 147 23.74 2.02 0.05
C ASN A 147 23.63 3.20 1.00
#